data_AF-A0A9E2UX87-F1
#
_entry.id   AF-A0A9E2UX87-F1
#
_cell.length_a   1.000
_cell.length_b   1.000
_cell.length_c   1.000
_cell.angle_alpha   90.00
_cell.angle_beta   90.00
_cell.angle_gamma   90.00
#
_symmetry.space_group_name_H-M   'P 1'
#
loop_
_entity.id
_entity.type
_entity.pdbx_description
1 polymer ?
#
loop_
_entity_poly.entity_id
_entity_poly.type
_entity_poly.pdbx_seq_one_letter_code
_entity_poly.pdbx_strand_id
1 'polypeptide(L)'
;MFDLKAFSEGVSQLGSVLSTVKSVIGMFPVRQKEQASKELLQIEEKLQIAEAQIAKGLGYELCKCTWPPQIMLHAGDVDYGERFRCPACGRVVSPDDMPPRDNRQTI
;
A
#
# COMPACT_ATOMS: atom_id res chain seq x y z
N MET A 1 -15.01 16.11 0.84
CA MET A 1 -15.25 14.66 0.79
C MET A 1 -14.31 14.10 -0.28
N PHE A 2 -13.18 13.54 0.11
CA PHE A 2 -12.22 12.96 -0.84
C PHE A 2 -12.72 11.56 -1.21
N ASP A 3 -12.95 11.31 -2.51
CA ASP A 3 -13.50 10.05 -2.99
C ASP A 3 -12.38 9.01 -3.14
N LEU A 4 -12.25 8.16 -2.12
CA LEU A 4 -11.23 7.13 -2.03
C LEU A 4 -11.38 6.08 -3.14
N LYS A 5 -12.60 5.89 -3.67
CA LYS A 5 -12.86 4.99 -4.80
C LYS A 5 -12.27 5.56 -6.08
N ALA A 6 -12.53 6.84 -6.37
CA ALA A 6 -11.97 7.52 -7.54
C ALA A 6 -10.43 7.49 -7.55
N PHE A 7 -9.80 7.63 -6.38
CA PHE A 7 -8.35 7.50 -6.25
C PHE A 7 -7.87 6.05 -6.46
N SER A 8 -8.53 5.07 -5.84
CA SER A 8 -8.17 3.65 -6.01
C SER A 8 -8.34 3.15 -7.45
N GLU A 9 -9.38 3.63 -8.15
CA GLU A 9 -9.59 3.36 -9.57
C GLU A 9 -8.49 4.02 -10.42
N GLY A 10 -8.11 5.26 -10.10
CA GLY A 10 -6.99 5.94 -10.75
C GLY A 10 -5.66 5.19 -10.58
N VAL A 11 -5.33 4.74 -9.38
CA VAL A 11 -4.10 3.97 -9.10
C VAL A 11 -4.14 2.59 -9.79
N SER A 12 -5.29 1.91 -9.78
CA SER A 12 -5.46 0.60 -10.43
C SER A 12 -5.32 0.68 -11.96
N GLN A 13 -5.82 1.77 -12.56
CA GLN A 13 -5.66 2.05 -13.98
C GLN A 13 -4.20 2.34 -14.33
N LEU A 14 -3.47 3.08 -13.48
CA LEU A 14 -2.04 3.33 -13.67
C LEU A 14 -1.20 2.05 -13.58
N GLY A 15 -1.50 1.15 -12.64
CA GLY A 15 -0.81 -0.16 -12.54
C GLY A 15 -0.99 -1.03 -13.79
N SER A 16 -2.17 -0.98 -14.40
CA SER A 16 -2.48 -1.71 -15.65
C SER A 16 -1.74 -1.12 -16.86
N VAL A 17 -1.57 0.19 -16.92
CA VAL A 17 -0.78 0.86 -17.96
C VAL A 17 0.71 0.59 -17.78
N LEU A 18 1.23 0.62 -16.54
CA LEU A 18 2.63 0.32 -16.24
C LEU A 18 3.01 -1.12 -16.61
N SER A 19 2.15 -2.10 -16.31
CA SER A 19 2.40 -3.51 -16.68
C SER A 19 2.39 -3.73 -18.20
N THR A 20 1.56 -2.99 -18.93
CA THR A 20 1.55 -3.00 -20.40
C THR A 20 2.85 -2.41 -20.97
N VAL A 21 3.30 -1.26 -20.43
CA VAL A 21 4.57 -0.64 -20.81
C VAL A 21 5.77 -1.54 -20.47
N LYS A 22 5.76 -2.20 -19.29
CA LYS A 22 6.77 -3.19 -18.88
C LYS A 22 6.86 -4.36 -19.85
N SER A 23 5.71 -4.81 -20.38
CA SER A 23 5.65 -5.88 -21.39
C SER A 23 6.22 -5.43 -22.74
N VAL A 24 5.96 -4.18 -23.16
CA VAL A 24 6.51 -3.61 -24.39
C VAL A 24 8.02 -3.34 -24.27
N ILE A 25 8.51 -2.84 -23.13
CA ILE A 25 9.94 -2.69 -22.84
C ILE A 25 10.63 -4.06 -22.89
N GLY A 26 9.96 -5.14 -22.47
CA GLY A 26 10.40 -6.51 -22.63
C GLY A 26 10.76 -6.92 -24.07
N MET A 27 10.29 -6.19 -25.08
CA MET A 27 10.54 -6.44 -26.50
C MET A 27 11.65 -5.57 -27.13
N PHE A 28 12.18 -4.54 -26.46
CA PHE A 28 13.23 -3.64 -27.00
C PHE A 28 14.68 -4.14 -26.78
N PRO A 29 15.71 -3.64 -27.50
CA PRO A 29 17.10 -4.09 -27.35
C PRO A 29 17.68 -3.81 -25.93
N VAL A 30 18.53 -4.74 -25.46
CA VAL A 30 18.99 -4.91 -24.06
C VAL A 30 19.56 -3.63 -23.40
N ARG A 31 20.16 -2.72 -24.17
CA ARG A 31 20.81 -1.51 -23.62
C ARG A 31 19.84 -0.47 -23.05
N GLN A 32 18.61 -0.37 -23.56
CA GLN A 32 17.59 0.55 -23.02
C GLN A 32 16.71 -0.11 -21.94
N LYS A 33 16.63 -1.45 -21.96
CA LYS A 33 15.86 -2.24 -20.98
C LYS A 33 16.37 -2.04 -19.56
N GLU A 34 17.67 -2.03 -19.34
CA GLU A 34 18.22 -1.87 -17.99
C GLU A 34 17.89 -0.49 -17.39
N GLN A 35 18.01 0.59 -18.17
CA GLN A 35 17.65 1.93 -17.69
C GLN A 35 16.15 2.04 -17.41
N ALA A 36 15.31 1.63 -18.36
CA ALA A 36 13.86 1.68 -18.18
C ALA A 36 13.38 0.78 -17.02
N SER A 37 13.99 -0.39 -16.83
CA SER A 37 13.66 -1.27 -15.70
C SER A 37 14.06 -0.69 -14.35
N LYS A 38 15.20 0.00 -14.26
CA LYS A 38 15.64 0.68 -13.03
C LYS A 38 14.71 1.84 -12.67
N GLU A 39 14.30 2.62 -13.66
CA GLU A 39 13.35 3.71 -13.44
C GLU A 39 11.98 3.18 -13.00
N LEU A 40 11.48 2.10 -13.61
CA LEU A 40 10.23 1.47 -13.18
C LEU A 40 10.31 0.93 -11.76
N LEU A 41 11.40 0.27 -11.37
CA LEU A 41 11.59 -0.20 -10.00
C LEU A 41 11.60 0.94 -8.99
N GLN A 42 12.24 2.07 -9.33
CA GLN A 42 12.23 3.26 -8.47
C GLN A 42 10.83 3.88 -8.36
N ILE A 43 10.04 3.86 -9.43
CA ILE A 43 8.66 4.36 -9.41
C ILE A 43 7.78 3.45 -8.56
N GLU A 44 7.87 2.13 -8.74
CA GLU A 44 7.15 1.13 -7.94
C GLU A 44 7.47 1.28 -6.44
N GLU A 45 8.75 1.45 -6.08
CA GLU A 45 9.16 1.66 -4.69
C GLU A 45 8.59 2.97 -4.11
N LYS A 46 8.70 4.08 -4.85
CA LYS A 46 8.16 5.38 -4.43
C LYS A 46 6.64 5.34 -4.26
N LEU A 47 5.93 4.63 -5.14
CA LEU A 47 4.48 4.47 -5.06
C LEU A 47 4.10 3.71 -3.79
N GLN A 48 4.75 2.59 -3.50
CA GLN A 48 4.49 1.83 -2.29
C GLN A 48 4.82 2.61 -1.00
N ILE A 49 5.87 3.43 -1.01
CA ILE A 49 6.17 4.33 0.11
C ILE A 49 5.06 5.38 0.28
N ALA A 50 4.58 5.97 -0.82
CA ALA A 50 3.50 6.94 -0.78
C ALA A 50 2.19 6.32 -0.27
N GLU A 51 1.84 5.13 -0.74
CA GLU A 51 0.68 4.36 -0.25
C GLU A 51 0.78 4.12 1.27
N ALA A 52 1.95 3.68 1.75
CA ALA A 52 2.19 3.48 3.17
C ALA A 52 2.07 4.78 3.99
N GLN A 53 2.60 5.90 3.49
CA GLN A 53 2.48 7.20 4.16
C GLN A 53 1.04 7.68 4.24
N ILE A 54 0.28 7.53 3.15
CA ILE A 54 -1.14 7.89 3.10
C ILE A 54 -1.93 7.02 4.06
N ALA A 55 -1.73 5.70 4.03
CA ALA A 55 -2.39 4.75 4.91
C ALA A 55 -2.13 5.08 6.38
N LYS A 56 -0.87 5.39 6.74
CA LYS A 56 -0.52 5.85 8.09
C LYS A 56 -1.25 7.15 8.46
N GLY A 57 -1.35 8.12 7.55
CA GLY A 57 -2.07 9.37 7.78
C GLY A 57 -3.58 9.19 7.96
N LEU A 58 -4.15 8.17 7.33
CA LEU A 58 -5.55 7.76 7.48
C LEU A 58 -5.80 6.87 8.71
N GLY A 59 -4.76 6.52 9.47
CA GLY A 59 -4.87 5.69 10.67
C GLY A 59 -4.92 4.18 10.40
N TYR A 60 -4.56 3.72 9.21
CA TYR A 60 -4.41 2.29 8.94
C TYR A 60 -3.15 1.74 9.58
N GLU A 61 -3.25 0.49 10.04
CA GLU A 61 -2.12 -0.25 10.56
C GLU A 61 -1.20 -0.73 9.44
N LEU A 62 0.10 -0.60 9.67
CA LEU A 62 1.14 -1.00 8.74
C LEU A 62 1.98 -2.14 9.31
N CYS A 63 2.16 -3.19 8.52
CA CYS A 63 3.07 -4.26 8.85
C CYS A 63 4.49 -3.95 8.34
N LYS A 64 5.46 -4.01 9.24
CA LYS A 64 6.89 -3.78 8.94
C LYS A 64 7.64 -5.05 8.50
N CYS A 65 6.91 -6.09 8.08
CA CYS A 65 7.51 -7.36 7.67
C CYS A 65 8.30 -7.27 6.35
N THR A 66 8.01 -6.27 5.54
CA THR A 66 8.69 -5.97 4.27
C THR A 66 9.05 -4.49 4.23
N TRP A 67 10.00 -4.15 3.36
CA TRP A 67 10.27 -2.78 2.96
C TRP A 67 9.93 -2.64 1.47
N PRO A 68 9.02 -1.72 1.08
CA PRO A 68 8.19 -0.82 1.91
C PRO A 68 7.15 -1.54 2.80
N PRO A 69 6.69 -0.92 3.90
CA PRO A 69 5.74 -1.54 4.83
C PRO A 69 4.35 -1.69 4.20
N GLN A 70 3.70 -2.82 4.45
CA GLN A 70 2.40 -3.13 3.83
C GLN A 70 1.22 -2.74 4.72
N ILE A 71 0.15 -2.26 4.06
CA ILE A 71 -1.12 -1.96 4.71
C ILE A 71 -1.76 -3.26 5.20
N MET A 72 -2.17 -3.30 6.47
CA MET A 72 -2.89 -4.43 7.03
C MET A 72 -4.37 -4.37 6.65
N LEU A 73 -4.96 -5.52 6.32
CA LEU A 73 -6.35 -5.63 5.87
C LEU A 73 -7.26 -5.95 7.05
N HIS A 74 -8.50 -5.47 7.01
CA HIS A 74 -9.51 -5.82 8.00
C HIS A 74 -9.79 -7.33 7.96
N ALA A 75 -9.65 -8.00 9.10
CA ALA A 75 -9.78 -9.45 9.25
C ALA A 75 -11.02 -9.86 10.09
N GLY A 76 -11.86 -8.88 10.48
CA GLY A 76 -13.10 -9.09 11.23
C GLY A 76 -13.08 -8.40 12.58
N ASP A 77 -14.26 -8.36 13.21
CA ASP A 77 -14.46 -7.74 14.51
C ASP A 77 -14.22 -8.74 15.65
N VAL A 78 -13.77 -8.21 16.80
CA VAL A 78 -13.75 -8.86 18.11
C VAL A 78 -14.56 -8.05 19.11
N ASP A 79 -14.90 -8.67 20.24
CA ASP A 79 -15.75 -8.08 21.29
C ASP A 79 -15.31 -6.66 21.74
N TYR A 80 -14.04 -6.30 21.56
CA TYR A 80 -13.47 -5.01 21.96
C TYR A 80 -12.78 -4.22 20.83
N GLY A 81 -13.04 -4.55 19.55
CA GLY A 81 -12.57 -3.75 18.41
C GLY A 81 -12.29 -4.54 17.13
N GLU A 82 -11.51 -3.96 16.22
CA GLU A 82 -11.23 -4.51 14.89
C GLU A 82 -9.93 -5.33 14.90
N ARG A 83 -9.90 -6.46 14.19
CA ARG A 83 -8.66 -7.21 13.91
C ARG A 83 -8.14 -6.86 12.53
N PHE A 84 -6.85 -6.59 12.43
CA PHE A 84 -6.17 -6.36 11.17
C PHE A 84 -5.15 -7.46 10.89
N ARG A 85 -5.08 -7.96 9.66
CA ARG A 85 -4.16 -9.01 9.22
C ARG A 85 -3.27 -8.53 8.09
N CYS A 86 -1.98 -8.80 8.20
CA CYS A 86 -1.02 -8.58 7.13
C CYS A 86 -1.20 -9.65 6.03
N PRO A 87 -1.35 -9.25 4.75
CA PRO A 87 -1.46 -10.21 3.65
C PRO A 87 -0.15 -10.96 3.35
N ALA A 88 1.01 -10.35 3.64
CA ALA A 88 2.32 -10.94 3.34
C ALA A 88 2.79 -11.97 4.38
N CYS A 89 2.77 -11.63 5.67
CA CYS A 89 3.29 -12.51 6.73
C CYS A 89 2.21 -13.11 7.63
N GLY A 90 0.94 -12.71 7.46
CA GLY A 90 -0.16 -13.22 8.25
C GLY A 90 -0.25 -12.70 9.69
N ARG A 91 0.65 -11.78 10.11
CA ARG A 91 0.59 -11.14 11.44
C ARG A 91 -0.79 -10.51 11.65
N VAL A 92 -1.37 -10.70 12.83
CA VAL A 92 -2.63 -10.09 13.24
C VAL A 92 -2.35 -9.08 14.34
N VAL A 93 -2.96 -7.91 14.28
CA VAL A 93 -2.96 -6.90 15.35
C VAL A 93 -4.39 -6.83 15.89
N SER A 94 -4.53 -7.01 17.20
CA SER A 94 -5.81 -6.92 17.92
C SER A 94 -5.88 -5.59 18.69
N PRO A 95 -7.08 -5.15 19.11
CA PRO A 95 -7.29 -3.89 19.82
C PRO A 95 -6.45 -3.73 21.09
N ASP A 96 -6.13 -4.83 21.77
CA ASP A 96 -5.31 -4.83 22.99
C ASP A 96 -3.84 -4.42 22.75
N ASP A 97 -3.33 -4.66 21.53
CA ASP A 97 -1.99 -4.26 21.10
C ASP A 97 -2.01 -2.86 20.44
N MET A 98 -3.19 -2.25 20.30
CA MET A 98 -3.37 -1.00 19.60
C MET A 98 -3.06 0.17 20.55
N PRO A 99 -2.25 1.16 20.13
CA PRO A 99 -2.11 2.38 20.91
C PRO A 99 -3.50 3.03 21.09
N PRO A 100 -3.79 3.64 22.25
CA PRO A 100 -5.09 4.23 22.50
C PRO A 100 -5.42 5.23 21.40
N ARG A 101 -6.62 5.10 20.80
CA ARG A 101 -7.13 6.08 19.82
C ARG A 101 -7.13 7.45 20.50
N ASP A 102 -6.24 8.35 20.08
CA ASP A 102 -6.18 9.71 20.59
C ASP A 102 -7.53 10.39 20.28
N ASN A 103 -8.35 10.52 21.30
CA ASN A 103 -9.71 11.04 21.27
C ASN A 103 -9.75 12.58 21.13
N ARG A 104 -8.69 13.19 20.59
CA ARG A 104 -8.54 14.64 20.39
C ARG A 104 -9.21 15.20 19.13
N GLN A 105 -10.19 14.50 18.54
CA GLN A 105 -11.00 15.03 17.42
C GLN A 105 -12.51 15.13 17.73
N THR A 106 -12.88 15.22 19.01
CA THR A 106 -14.16 15.85 19.38
C THR A 106 -13.86 17.22 19.96
N ILE A 107 -14.01 18.26 19.11
CA ILE A 107 -14.81 19.50 19.27
C ILE A 107 -14.68 20.27 17.95
#